data_AF-A0A367LVT1-F1
#
_entry.id   AF-A0A367LVT1-F1
#
_cell.length_a   1.000
_cell.length_b   1.000
_cell.length_c   1.000
_cell.angle_alpha   90.00
_cell.angle_beta   90.00
_cell.angle_gamma   90.00
#
_symmetry.space_group_name_H-M   'P 1'
#
loop_
_entity.id
_entity.type
_entity.pdbx_description
1 polymer ?
#
loop_
_entity_poly.entity_id
_entity_poly.type
_entity_poly.pdbx_seq_one_letter_code
_entity_poly.pdbx_strand_id
1 'polypeptide(L)'
;APNVRAGLKIPFAMIGAELPGDFKIKKAKLRGVESFGMLCSAKELQISEENAGLLELPADAPVGQDVRTYLELDDYTIEVGLTPNRGDCLSLAGLAREVSAIYDVPLAPVAVDA
;
A
#
# COMPACT_ATOMS: atom_id res chain seq x y z
N ALA A 1 9.42 -5.19 17.46
CA ALA A 1 9.54 -6.06 16.27
C ALA A 1 10.98 -6.56 16.14
N PRO A 2 11.21 -7.79 15.64
CA PRO A 2 12.54 -8.41 15.60
C PRO A 2 13.51 -7.75 14.60
N ASN A 3 12.99 -7.08 13.57
CA ASN A 3 13.79 -6.46 12.51
C ASN A 3 14.18 -4.99 12.75
N VAL A 4 13.89 -4.44 13.94
CA VAL A 4 14.21 -3.03 14.25
C VAL A 4 15.72 -2.79 14.28
N ARG A 5 16.21 -1.84 13.48
CA ARG A 5 17.61 -1.42 13.43
C ARG A 5 17.73 0.05 13.02
N ALA A 6 18.85 0.68 13.37
CA ALA A 6 19.13 2.06 12.96
C ALA A 6 19.24 2.17 11.43
N GLY A 7 18.76 3.30 10.89
CA GLY A 7 18.80 3.59 9.44
C GLY A 7 17.62 3.04 8.64
N LEU A 8 16.67 2.34 9.27
CA LEU A 8 15.46 1.87 8.61
C LEU A 8 14.48 2.99 8.27
N LYS A 9 13.89 2.92 7.08
CA LYS A 9 12.71 3.69 6.67
C LYS A 9 11.47 2.83 6.92
N ILE A 10 10.56 3.32 7.76
CA ILE A 10 9.39 2.57 8.22
C ILE A 10 8.21 3.55 8.31
N PRO A 11 6.96 3.12 8.01
CA PRO A 11 5.79 3.93 8.30
C PRO A 11 5.64 4.20 9.80
N PHE A 12 5.46 5.46 10.16
CA PHE A 12 5.32 5.89 11.54
C PHE A 12 3.94 6.47 11.77
N ALA A 13 3.15 5.83 12.64
CA ALA A 13 1.88 6.37 13.07
C ALA A 13 2.10 7.40 14.18
N MET A 14 1.87 8.67 13.85
CA MET A 14 1.98 9.80 14.75
C MET A 14 0.86 9.80 15.80
N ILE A 15 1.07 10.54 16.90
CA ILE A 15 0.01 10.77 17.89
C ILE A 15 -1.21 11.40 17.21
N GLY A 16 -2.38 10.82 17.47
CA GLY A 16 -3.64 11.22 16.84
C GLY A 16 -3.96 10.46 15.55
N ALA A 17 -3.03 9.66 15.01
CA ALA A 17 -3.34 8.78 13.89
C ALA A 17 -4.39 7.72 14.27
N GLU A 18 -5.26 7.43 13.32
CA GLU A 18 -6.29 6.40 13.40
C GLU A 18 -5.91 5.26 12.46
N LEU A 19 -5.59 4.10 13.05
CA LEU A 19 -5.31 2.88 12.30
C LEU A 19 -6.58 2.04 12.13
N PRO A 20 -6.61 1.13 11.14
CA PRO A 20 -7.73 0.24 10.93
C PRO A 20 -8.13 -0.53 12.21
N GLY A 21 -9.43 -0.71 12.41
CA GLY A 21 -9.97 -1.33 13.63
C GLY A 21 -10.11 -0.37 14.82
N ASP A 22 -10.42 0.91 14.56
CA ASP A 22 -10.66 1.96 15.56
C ASP A 22 -9.49 2.21 16.53
N PHE A 23 -8.27 1.97 16.07
CA PHE A 23 -7.08 2.05 16.91
C PHE A 23 -6.45 3.45 16.84
N LYS A 24 -6.72 4.28 17.86
CA LYS A 24 -6.15 5.64 18.00
C LYS A 24 -4.78 5.62 18.67
N ILE A 25 -3.77 6.17 18.01
CA ILE A 25 -2.43 6.35 18.58
C ILE A 25 -2.46 7.48 19.62
N LYS A 26 -2.04 7.15 20.84
CA LYS A 26 -1.91 8.09 21.96
C LYS A 26 -0.52 8.00 22.56
N LYS A 27 -0.10 9.05 23.26
CA LYS A 27 1.12 9.01 24.08
C LYS A 27 0.95 7.92 25.14
N ALA A 28 1.91 7.00 25.21
CA ALA A 28 1.90 5.90 26.16
C ALA A 28 3.26 5.76 26.86
N LYS A 29 3.28 5.12 28.03
CA LYS A 29 4.51 4.66 28.67
C LYS A 29 4.60 3.15 28.53
N LEU A 30 5.62 2.67 27.85
CA LEU A 30 5.93 1.26 27.69
C LEU A 30 7.19 0.96 28.49
N ARG A 31 7.08 0.11 29.51
CA ARG A 31 8.20 -0.32 30.37
C ARG A 31 8.99 0.87 30.97
N GLY A 32 8.28 1.92 31.36
CA GLY A 32 8.85 3.13 31.96
C GLY A 32 9.37 4.17 30.96
N VAL A 33 9.42 3.86 29.67
CA VAL A 33 9.87 4.78 28.60
C VAL A 33 8.66 5.37 27.89
N GLU A 34 8.71 6.68 27.61
CA GLU A 34 7.66 7.36 26.84
C GLU A 34 7.74 6.98 25.37
N SER A 35 6.59 6.62 24.78
CA SER A 35 6.42 6.41 23.34
C SER A 35 5.55 7.51 22.75
N PHE A 36 6.04 8.13 21.67
CA PHE A 36 5.39 9.24 20.97
C PHE A 36 4.79 8.82 19.62
N GLY A 37 4.47 7.54 19.48
CA GLY A 37 3.87 6.98 18.29
C GLY A 37 4.13 5.49 18.18
N MET A 38 3.99 4.96 16.98
CA MET A 38 4.16 3.54 16.69
C MET A 38 4.83 3.33 15.33
N LEU A 39 5.78 2.38 15.28
CA LEU A 39 6.35 1.89 14.03
C LEU A 39 5.44 0.77 13.52
N CYS A 40 4.95 0.88 12.28
CA CYS A 40 3.92 -0.02 11.78
C CYS A 40 4.48 -1.19 10.95
N SER A 41 3.79 -2.31 11.03
CA SER A 41 3.90 -3.48 10.16
C SER A 41 2.93 -3.40 8.98
N ALA A 42 3.12 -4.25 7.96
CA ALA A 42 2.19 -4.36 6.84
C ALA A 42 0.78 -4.77 7.29
N LYS A 43 0.70 -5.66 8.28
CA LYS A 43 -0.55 -6.14 8.87
C LYS A 43 -1.33 -5.05 9.60
N GLU A 44 -0.67 -4.24 10.42
CA GLU A 44 -1.33 -3.13 11.13
C GLU A 44 -1.90 -2.07 10.16
N LEU A 45 -1.30 -1.94 8.98
CA LEU A 45 -1.77 -1.05 7.90
C LEU A 45 -2.73 -1.73 6.92
N GLN A 46 -3.05 -3.01 7.11
CA GLN A 46 -3.88 -3.82 6.20
C GLN A 46 -3.35 -3.89 4.75
N ILE A 47 -2.03 -3.76 4.56
CA ILE A 47 -1.40 -3.87 3.24
C ILE A 47 -1.20 -5.35 2.86
N SER A 48 -0.90 -6.19 3.86
CA SER A 48 -0.69 -7.62 3.68
C SER A 48 -0.96 -8.36 4.99
N GLU A 49 -1.33 -9.64 4.90
CA GLU A 49 -1.48 -10.52 6.06
C GLU A 49 -0.14 -10.96 6.67
N GLU A 50 0.97 -10.63 6.00
CA GLU A 50 2.31 -10.94 6.49
C GLU A 50 2.62 -10.24 7.82
N ASN A 51 3.06 -11.04 8.80
CA ASN A 51 3.43 -10.59 10.13
C ASN A 51 4.89 -10.94 10.46
N ALA A 52 5.81 -10.52 9.59
CA ALA A 52 7.24 -10.77 9.75
C ALA A 52 7.96 -9.69 10.59
N GLY A 53 7.30 -8.57 10.91
CA GLY A 53 7.90 -7.44 11.62
C GLY A 53 7.42 -6.09 11.10
N LEU A 54 8.26 -5.07 11.23
CA LEU A 54 7.99 -3.72 10.70
C LEU A 54 8.02 -3.72 9.18
N LEU A 55 7.20 -2.87 8.55
CA LEU A 55 7.25 -2.66 7.10
C LEU A 55 8.51 -1.86 6.75
N GLU A 56 9.48 -2.53 6.13
CA GLU A 56 10.71 -1.89 5.65
C GLU A 56 10.46 -1.24 4.29
N LEU A 57 10.68 0.06 4.21
CA LEU A 57 10.62 0.84 2.98
C LEU A 57 12.00 0.93 2.32
N PRO A 58 12.06 1.20 1.00
CA PRO A 58 13.29 1.56 0.31
C PRO A 58 14.07 2.68 1.02
N ALA A 59 15.41 2.65 0.93
CA ALA A 59 16.27 3.59 1.66
C ALA A 59 16.10 5.05 1.19
N ASP A 60 15.68 5.23 -0.07
CA ASP A 60 15.34 6.48 -0.73
C ASP A 60 13.90 6.95 -0.46
N ALA A 61 13.12 6.21 0.35
CA ALA A 61 11.78 6.62 0.70
C ALA A 61 11.77 8.02 1.37
N PRO A 62 10.93 8.95 0.87
CA PRO A 62 10.87 10.32 1.32
C PRO A 62 10.31 10.38 2.75
N VAL A 63 11.01 11.10 3.64
CA VAL A 63 10.60 11.26 5.03
C VAL A 63 9.57 12.37 5.14
N GLY A 64 8.49 12.12 5.89
CA GLY A 64 7.42 13.10 6.13
C GLY A 64 6.32 13.08 5.08
N GLN A 65 6.46 12.30 4.01
CA GLN A 65 5.36 12.03 3.09
C GLN A 65 4.38 11.02 3.70
N ASP A 66 3.09 11.19 3.41
CA ASP A 66 2.06 10.22 3.78
C ASP A 66 2.33 8.86 3.11
N VAL A 67 2.27 7.78 3.90
CA VAL A 67 2.50 6.43 3.40
C VAL A 67 1.45 6.01 2.37
N ARG A 68 0.21 6.51 2.47
CA ARG A 68 -0.86 6.23 1.50
C ARG A 68 -0.52 6.80 0.13
N THR A 69 -0.01 8.03 0.09
CA THR A 69 0.43 8.65 -1.15
C THR A 69 1.71 8.00 -1.68
N TYR A 70 2.66 7.65 -0.82
CA TYR A 70 3.93 7.06 -1.25
C TYR A 70 3.76 5.65 -1.84
N LEU A 71 2.89 4.83 -1.26
CA LEU A 71 2.61 3.47 -1.72
C LEU A 71 1.36 3.36 -2.61
N GLU A 72 0.75 4.49 -2.97
CA GLU A 72 -0.48 4.56 -3.78
C GLU A 72 -1.62 3.67 -3.23
N LEU A 73 -1.83 3.71 -1.91
CA LEU A 73 -2.77 2.81 -1.21
C LEU A 73 -4.25 3.17 -1.40
N ASP A 74 -4.55 4.39 -1.88
CA ASP A 74 -5.91 4.81 -2.20
C ASP A 74 -6.32 4.29 -3.60
N ASP A 75 -6.16 2.99 -3.82
CA ASP A 75 -6.43 2.26 -5.07
C ASP A 75 -7.38 1.07 -4.83
N TYR A 76 -7.88 0.47 -5.91
CA TYR A 76 -8.89 -0.59 -5.88
C TYR A 76 -8.44 -1.86 -6.59
N THR A 77 -8.64 -3.01 -5.93
CA THR A 77 -8.58 -4.31 -6.60
C THR A 77 -9.96 -4.66 -7.16
N ILE A 78 -10.06 -4.85 -8.47
CA ILE A 78 -11.30 -5.26 -9.15
C ILE A 78 -11.15 -6.69 -9.66
N GLU A 79 -11.98 -7.60 -9.13
CA GLU A 79 -12.04 -8.99 -9.60
C GLU A 79 -13.10 -9.13 -10.70
N VAL A 80 -12.69 -9.66 -11.86
CA VAL A 80 -13.56 -9.80 -13.04
C VAL A 80 -13.73 -11.27 -13.41
N GLY A 81 -14.96 -11.77 -13.35
CA GLY A 81 -15.31 -13.08 -13.89
C GLY A 81 -15.44 -13.06 -15.40
N LEU A 82 -14.55 -13.75 -16.12
CA LEU A 82 -14.53 -13.78 -17.58
C LEU A 82 -15.11 -15.09 -18.12
N THR A 83 -15.90 -14.96 -19.19
CA THR A 83 -16.37 -16.11 -19.97
C THR A 83 -15.29 -16.60 -20.95
N PRO A 84 -15.28 -17.89 -21.36
CA PRO A 84 -14.21 -18.45 -22.18
C PRO A 84 -13.96 -17.77 -23.54
N ASN A 85 -14.95 -17.05 -24.07
CA ASN A 85 -14.85 -16.32 -25.33
C ASN A 85 -14.07 -14.99 -25.23
N ARG A 86 -13.70 -14.53 -24.02
CA ARG A 86 -12.98 -13.26 -23.79
C ARG A 86 -11.54 -13.47 -23.33
N GLY A 87 -10.83 -14.39 -23.99
CA GLY A 87 -9.41 -14.64 -23.70
C GLY A 87 -8.52 -13.40 -23.89
N ASP A 88 -8.95 -12.44 -24.70
CA ASP A 88 -8.31 -11.14 -24.87
C ASP A 88 -8.27 -10.32 -23.58
N CYS A 89 -9.27 -10.44 -22.70
CA CYS A 89 -9.39 -9.70 -21.43
C CYS A 89 -8.61 -10.32 -20.26
N LEU A 90 -7.84 -11.40 -20.47
CA LEU A 90 -6.98 -12.00 -19.43
C LEU A 90 -5.69 -11.21 -19.14
N SER A 91 -5.66 -9.92 -19.49
CA SER A 91 -4.51 -9.03 -19.31
C SER A 91 -4.98 -7.59 -19.10
N LEU A 92 -4.15 -6.77 -18.45
CA LEU A 92 -4.40 -5.32 -18.33
C LEU A 92 -4.57 -4.67 -19.70
N ALA A 93 -3.78 -5.06 -20.70
CA ALA A 93 -3.86 -4.49 -22.04
C ALA A 93 -5.21 -4.79 -22.73
N GLY A 94 -5.74 -5.99 -22.53
CA GLY A 94 -7.06 -6.38 -23.03
C GLY A 94 -8.20 -5.63 -22.35
N LEU A 95 -8.15 -5.55 -21.01
CA LEU A 95 -9.13 -4.80 -20.22
C LEU A 95 -9.10 -3.31 -20.57
N ALA A 96 -7.92 -2.70 -20.67
CA ALA A 96 -7.77 -1.30 -21.05
C ALA A 96 -8.34 -1.01 -22.45
N ARG A 97 -8.15 -1.94 -23.41
CA ARG A 97 -8.74 -1.83 -24.76
C ARG A 97 -10.26 -1.85 -24.72
N GLU A 98 -10.86 -2.74 -23.92
CA GLU A 98 -12.31 -2.84 -23.80
C GLU A 98 -12.90 -1.57 -23.15
N VAL A 99 -12.29 -1.10 -22.06
CA VAL A 99 -12.70 0.14 -21.38
C VAL A 99 -12.57 1.35 -22.31
N SER A 100 -11.47 1.43 -23.07
CA SER A 100 -11.25 2.47 -24.07
C SER A 100 -12.35 2.50 -25.13
N ALA A 101 -12.75 1.33 -25.65
CA ALA A 101 -13.84 1.22 -26.62
C ALA A 101 -15.22 1.58 -26.04
N ILE A 102 -15.49 1.20 -24.79
CA ILE A 102 -16.77 1.48 -24.11
C ILE A 102 -16.96 2.98 -23.85
N TYR A 103 -15.91 3.66 -23.41
CA TYR A 103 -15.97 5.07 -23.04
C TYR A 103 -15.58 6.04 -24.17
N ASP A 104 -15.29 5.53 -25.37
CA ASP A 104 -14.83 6.31 -26.53
C ASP A 104 -13.63 7.20 -26.20
N VAL A 105 -12.62 6.63 -25.52
CA VAL A 105 -11.39 7.33 -25.14
C VAL A 105 -10.18 6.68 -25.82
N PRO A 106 -9.16 7.45 -26.25
CA PRO A 106 -7.95 6.87 -26.85
C PRO A 106 -7.26 5.88 -25.91
N LEU A 107 -6.88 4.71 -26.43
CA LEU A 107 -6.06 3.74 -25.70
C LEU A 107 -4.62 4.26 -25.58
N ALA A 108 -4.11 4.34 -24.35
CA ALA A 108 -2.69 4.52 -24.10
C ALA A 108 -2.00 3.14 -24.00
N PRO A 109 -1.23 2.70 -25.01
CA PRO A 109 -0.58 1.39 -24.97
C PRO A 109 0.58 1.39 -23.98
N VAL A 110 0.82 0.23 -23.36
CA VAL A 110 2.01 0.00 -22.53
C VAL A 110 3.23 -0.01 -23.44
N ALA A 111 4.20 0.86 -23.17
CA ALA A 111 5.51 0.80 -23.82
C ALA A 111 6.24 -0.45 -23.31
N VAL A 112 6.57 -1.36 -24.22
CA VAL A 112 7.38 -2.54 -23.91
C VAL A 112 8.69 -2.35 -24.64
N ASP A 113 9.78 -2.18 -23.89
CA ASP A 113 11.12 -2.15 -24.47
C ASP A 113 11.42 -3.53 -25.09
N ALA A 114 11.98 -3.52 -26.30
CA ALA A 114 12.28 -4.71 -27.11
C ALA A 114 13.56 -5.44 -26.67
#